data_AF-A0A2G9SAK0-F1
#
_entry.id   AF-A0A2G9SAK0-F1
#
_cell.length_a   1.000
_cell.length_b   1.000
_cell.length_c   1.000
_cell.angle_alpha   90.00
_cell.angle_beta   90.00
_cell.angle_gamma   90.00
#
_symmetry.space_group_name_H-M   'P 1'
#
loop_
_entity.id
_entity.type
_entity.pdbx_description
1 polymer ?
#
loop_
_entity_poly.entity_id
_entity_poly.type
_entity_poly.pdbx_seq_one_letter_code
_entity_poly.pdbx_strand_id
1 'polypeptide(L)'
;DIDQWSFNVFSLNETSGEHALKFMVYELFTRYDLINRFKIPVSCLVSFVEALEVGYSKYKNPYHNLVHAADVTQTVHYILLHTGIMHWLTELEILAMILAAAIHDYEHTGTTNNFHIQTRSDAAILYNDRSVLENHHVSAAYRIMQEDDMNILVNVSKDDWRDLRTLVIEMVLSTDMSGHFQQIKTMRSTLQQPEGTVYLVYHTNQPIMSKPMYCNCHLCMIVTLPIAIPIPISQASLVYWYLAVPRNAMFTDQKVQKAEDSKNKIVPVILGEQLSTEDDWD
;
A
#
# COMPACT_ATOMS: atom_id res chain seq x y z
N ASP A 1 -16.64 13.91 -4.44
CA ASP A 1 -15.41 14.39 -3.75
C ASP A 1 -14.24 13.41 -3.79
N ILE A 2 -14.45 12.09 -3.85
CA ILE A 2 -13.39 11.06 -3.93
C ILE A 2 -12.38 11.26 -5.08
N ASP A 3 -12.73 12.01 -6.11
CA ASP A 3 -11.82 12.36 -7.21
C ASP A 3 -10.84 13.48 -6.84
N GLN A 4 -10.95 14.10 -5.66
CA GLN A 4 -10.14 15.27 -5.29
C GLN A 4 -8.95 14.88 -4.42
N TRP A 5 -7.81 15.55 -4.62
CA TRP A 5 -6.63 15.40 -3.75
C TRP A 5 -6.92 15.76 -2.30
N SER A 6 -7.86 16.68 -2.10
CA SER A 6 -8.31 17.14 -0.78
C SER A 6 -9.43 16.29 -0.20
N PHE A 7 -9.60 15.04 -0.66
CA PHE A 7 -10.61 14.15 -0.10
C PHE A 7 -10.37 13.94 1.40
N ASN A 8 -11.42 14.12 2.20
CA ASN A 8 -11.33 13.98 3.64
C ASN A 8 -11.67 12.56 4.07
N VAL A 9 -10.65 11.70 4.13
CA VAL A 9 -10.78 10.31 4.57
C VAL A 9 -11.26 10.19 6.03
N PHE A 10 -10.95 11.18 6.89
CA PHE A 10 -11.41 11.17 8.29
C PHE A 10 -12.92 11.37 8.39
N SER A 11 -13.47 12.29 7.58
CA SER A 11 -14.92 12.46 7.50
C SER A 11 -15.62 11.22 6.93
N LEU A 12 -15.00 10.55 5.95
CA LEU A 12 -15.49 9.25 5.48
C LEU A 12 -15.51 8.24 6.64
N ASN A 13 -14.44 8.16 7.43
CA ASN A 13 -14.35 7.24 8.55
C ASN A 13 -15.43 7.49 9.61
N GLU A 14 -15.63 8.75 10.01
CA GLU A 14 -16.64 9.14 10.99
C GLU A 14 -18.06 8.82 10.49
N THR A 15 -18.38 9.23 9.26
CA THR A 15 -19.73 9.05 8.69
C THR A 15 -20.06 7.60 8.35
N SER A 16 -19.05 6.76 8.09
CA SER A 16 -19.21 5.33 7.84
C SER A 16 -19.26 4.47 9.11
N GLY A 17 -19.05 5.06 10.29
CA GLY A 17 -18.98 4.31 11.55
C GLY A 17 -17.70 3.48 11.66
N GLU A 18 -16.55 4.07 11.35
CA GLU A 18 -15.22 3.45 11.37
C GLU A 18 -15.00 2.39 10.28
N HIS A 19 -15.61 2.59 9.11
CA HIS A 19 -15.55 1.68 7.97
C HIS A 19 -14.98 2.35 6.70
N ALA A 20 -14.03 3.28 6.85
CA ALA A 20 -13.52 4.05 5.71
C ALA A 20 -12.96 3.16 4.58
N LEU A 21 -12.24 2.10 4.93
CA LEU A 21 -11.61 1.22 3.94
C LEU A 21 -12.66 0.41 3.18
N LYS A 22 -13.67 -0.12 3.87
CA LYS A 22 -14.79 -0.85 3.26
C LYS A 22 -15.50 -0.02 2.21
N PHE A 23 -15.90 1.20 2.57
CA PHE A 23 -16.60 2.07 1.64
C PHE A 23 -15.71 2.56 0.50
N MET A 24 -14.42 2.84 0.77
CA MET A 24 -13.46 3.24 -0.25
C MET A 24 -13.23 2.13 -1.29
N VAL A 25 -12.95 0.91 -0.83
CA VAL A 25 -12.72 -0.25 -1.71
C VAL A 25 -13.99 -0.56 -2.51
N TYR A 26 -15.15 -0.60 -1.86
CA TYR A 26 -16.43 -0.89 -2.54
C TYR A 26 -16.76 0.13 -3.63
N GLU A 27 -16.58 1.43 -3.35
CA GLU A 27 -16.80 2.50 -4.33
C GLU A 27 -15.86 2.35 -5.53
N LEU A 28 -14.57 2.15 -5.30
CA LEU A 28 -13.60 2.05 -6.39
C LEU A 28 -13.78 0.76 -7.21
N PHE A 29 -14.07 -0.36 -6.57
CA PHE A 29 -14.38 -1.62 -7.27
C PHE A 29 -15.62 -1.49 -8.16
N THR A 30 -16.62 -0.74 -7.71
CA THR A 30 -17.83 -0.44 -8.50
C THR A 30 -17.51 0.51 -9.65
N ARG A 31 -16.80 1.61 -9.37
CA ARG A 31 -16.50 2.67 -10.33
C ARG A 31 -15.63 2.23 -11.50
N TYR A 32 -14.66 1.37 -11.23
CA TYR A 32 -13.81 0.78 -12.26
C TYR A 32 -14.42 -0.49 -12.88
N ASP A 33 -15.69 -0.80 -12.57
CA ASP A 33 -16.43 -1.98 -13.06
C ASP A 33 -15.76 -3.33 -12.75
N LEU A 34 -14.90 -3.37 -11.73
CA LEU A 34 -14.08 -4.55 -11.39
C LEU A 34 -14.95 -5.70 -10.88
N ILE A 35 -16.03 -5.39 -10.16
CA ILE A 35 -16.98 -6.38 -9.64
C ILE A 35 -17.59 -7.18 -10.79
N ASN A 36 -18.08 -6.50 -11.83
CA ASN A 36 -18.69 -7.16 -12.97
C ASN A 36 -17.63 -7.83 -13.84
N ARG A 37 -16.51 -7.13 -14.11
CA ARG A 37 -15.44 -7.61 -14.98
C ARG A 37 -14.83 -8.93 -14.53
N PHE A 38 -14.57 -9.04 -13.21
CA PHE A 38 -13.96 -10.21 -12.58
C PHE A 38 -14.97 -11.12 -11.87
N LYS A 39 -16.28 -10.81 -11.99
CA LYS A 39 -17.38 -11.56 -11.38
C LYS A 39 -17.17 -11.77 -9.88
N ILE A 40 -16.77 -10.71 -9.18
CA ILE A 40 -16.48 -10.75 -7.75
C ILE A 40 -17.82 -10.87 -7.01
N PRO A 41 -18.05 -11.92 -6.20
CA PRO A 41 -19.25 -11.99 -5.39
C PRO A 41 -19.25 -10.85 -4.37
N VAL A 42 -20.30 -10.03 -4.37
CA VAL A 42 -20.40 -8.84 -3.49
C VAL A 42 -20.30 -9.24 -2.01
N SER A 43 -20.88 -10.38 -1.63
CA SER A 43 -20.76 -10.92 -0.27
C SER A 43 -19.31 -11.22 0.12
N CYS A 44 -18.51 -11.74 -0.81
CA CYS A 44 -17.09 -11.99 -0.58
C CYS A 44 -16.30 -10.70 -0.46
N LEU A 45 -16.61 -9.70 -1.28
CA LEU A 45 -15.97 -8.38 -1.20
C LEU A 45 -16.23 -7.70 0.15
N VAL A 46 -17.47 -7.70 0.61
CA VAL A 46 -17.82 -7.12 1.91
C VAL A 46 -17.10 -7.85 3.05
N SER A 47 -17.19 -9.18 3.08
CA SER A 47 -16.56 -9.99 4.14
C SER A 47 -15.04 -9.84 4.17
N PHE A 48 -14.41 -9.82 2.99
CA PHE A 48 -12.97 -9.61 2.84
C PHE A 48 -12.52 -8.26 3.40
N VAL A 49 -13.19 -7.16 3.03
CA VAL A 49 -12.76 -5.83 3.48
C VAL A 49 -13.09 -5.59 4.96
N GLU A 50 -14.16 -6.18 5.48
CA GLU A 50 -14.43 -6.18 6.93
C GLU A 50 -13.33 -6.92 7.70
N ALA A 51 -12.85 -8.06 7.18
CA ALA A 51 -11.70 -8.76 7.75
C ALA A 51 -10.39 -7.95 7.64
N LEU A 52 -10.22 -7.16 6.58
CA LEU A 52 -9.11 -6.22 6.47
C LEU A 52 -9.16 -5.17 7.57
N GLU A 53 -10.31 -4.52 7.78
CA GLU A 53 -10.49 -3.48 8.82
C GLU A 53 -10.24 -4.02 10.24
N VAL A 54 -10.67 -5.26 10.50
CA VAL A 54 -10.35 -5.95 11.77
C VAL A 54 -8.85 -6.14 11.94
N GLY A 55 -8.13 -6.59 10.90
CA GLY A 55 -6.68 -6.77 11.00
C GLY A 55 -5.89 -5.47 11.09
N TYR A 56 -6.35 -4.39 10.44
CA TYR A 56 -5.80 -3.04 10.63
C TYR A 56 -6.01 -2.51 12.07
N SER A 57 -7.09 -2.93 12.72
CA SER A 57 -7.43 -2.51 14.10
C SER A 57 -6.76 -3.38 15.18
N LYS A 58 -6.17 -4.51 14.80
CA LYS A 58 -5.59 -5.53 15.70
C LYS A 58 -4.63 -4.97 16.74
N TYR A 59 -3.75 -4.05 16.33
CA TYR A 59 -2.71 -3.46 17.19
C TYR A 59 -3.04 -2.03 17.66
N LYS A 60 -4.22 -1.51 17.30
CA LYS A 60 -4.68 -0.16 17.66
C LYS A 60 -3.65 0.93 17.30
N ASN A 61 -3.06 0.82 16.11
CA ASN A 61 -2.05 1.76 15.65
C ASN A 61 -2.64 3.16 15.48
N PRO A 62 -1.97 4.22 15.95
CA PRO A 62 -2.40 5.58 15.70
C PRO A 62 -2.37 5.96 14.22
N TYR A 63 -1.38 5.49 13.43
CA TYR A 63 -1.23 5.84 12.01
C TYR A 63 -1.48 4.67 11.05
N HIS A 64 -0.77 3.54 11.17
CA HIS A 64 -0.90 2.40 10.24
C HIS A 64 -2.18 1.60 10.55
N ASN A 65 -3.33 2.21 10.27
CA ASN A 65 -4.69 1.71 10.54
C ASN A 65 -5.56 1.79 9.27
N LEU A 66 -6.84 1.44 9.39
CA LEU A 66 -7.75 1.36 8.25
C LEU A 66 -7.98 2.71 7.56
N VAL A 67 -7.83 3.83 8.28
CA VAL A 67 -7.99 5.18 7.71
C VAL A 67 -6.81 5.49 6.79
N HIS A 68 -5.59 5.16 7.21
CA HIS A 68 -4.40 5.25 6.35
C HIS A 68 -4.52 4.37 5.11
N ALA A 69 -4.97 3.12 5.27
CA ALA A 69 -5.21 2.24 4.13
C ALA A 69 -6.24 2.83 3.13
N ALA A 70 -7.32 3.42 3.63
CA ALA A 70 -8.32 4.09 2.81
C ALA A 70 -7.77 5.34 2.11
N ASP A 71 -6.92 6.12 2.79
CA ASP A 71 -6.27 7.32 2.26
C ASP A 71 -5.32 6.99 1.11
N VAL A 72 -4.46 5.98 1.29
CA VAL A 72 -3.54 5.50 0.25
C VAL A 72 -4.33 4.95 -0.94
N THR A 73 -5.38 4.17 -0.68
CA THR A 73 -6.27 3.63 -1.73
C THR A 73 -6.94 4.74 -2.54
N GLN A 74 -7.45 5.79 -1.89
CA GLN A 74 -8.03 6.95 -2.55
C GLN A 74 -6.98 7.76 -3.31
N THR A 75 -5.78 7.91 -2.76
CA THR A 75 -4.70 8.66 -3.40
C THR A 75 -4.24 7.95 -4.68
N VAL A 76 -4.15 6.62 -4.66
CA VAL A 76 -3.91 5.81 -5.87
C VAL A 76 -4.99 6.08 -6.92
N HIS A 77 -6.27 6.09 -6.54
CA HIS A 77 -7.36 6.48 -7.45
C HIS A 77 -7.19 7.89 -8.01
N TYR A 78 -6.87 8.88 -7.17
CA TYR A 78 -6.64 10.25 -7.60
C TYR A 78 -5.52 10.32 -8.66
N ILE A 79 -4.39 9.66 -8.42
CA ILE A 79 -3.25 9.61 -9.35
C ILE A 79 -3.68 8.94 -10.66
N LEU A 80 -4.37 7.80 -10.59
CA LEU A 80 -4.87 7.06 -11.76
C LEU A 80 -5.74 7.96 -12.65
N LEU A 81 -6.65 8.71 -12.04
CA LEU A 81 -7.59 9.59 -12.72
C LEU A 81 -6.91 10.85 -13.29
N HIS A 82 -6.13 11.56 -12.47
CA HIS A 82 -5.60 12.89 -12.82
C HIS A 82 -4.42 12.85 -13.78
N THR A 83 -3.62 11.79 -13.74
CA THR A 83 -2.53 11.60 -14.71
C THR A 83 -3.03 11.01 -16.03
N GLY A 84 -4.26 10.50 -16.06
CA GLY A 84 -4.82 9.77 -17.20
C GLY A 84 -4.16 8.41 -17.45
N ILE A 85 -3.27 7.93 -16.56
CA ILE A 85 -2.58 6.65 -16.72
C ILE A 85 -3.56 5.48 -16.77
N MET A 86 -4.73 5.60 -16.12
CA MET A 86 -5.77 4.57 -16.14
C MET A 86 -6.20 4.16 -17.57
N HIS A 87 -6.07 5.04 -18.57
CA HIS A 87 -6.40 4.71 -19.97
C HIS A 87 -5.40 3.77 -20.65
N TRP A 88 -4.23 3.58 -20.03
CA TRP A 88 -3.15 2.74 -20.55
C TRP A 88 -3.00 1.42 -19.80
N LEU A 89 -3.70 1.30 -18.67
CA LEU A 89 -3.74 0.12 -17.82
C LEU A 89 -4.89 -0.80 -18.22
N THR A 90 -4.65 -2.09 -18.09
CA THR A 90 -5.69 -3.12 -18.13
C THR A 90 -6.51 -3.08 -16.83
N GLU A 91 -7.72 -3.62 -16.89
CA GLU A 91 -8.58 -3.74 -15.71
C GLU A 91 -7.93 -4.64 -14.63
N LEU A 92 -7.07 -5.58 -15.03
CA LEU A 92 -6.32 -6.44 -14.11
C LEU A 92 -5.25 -5.63 -13.35
N GLU A 93 -4.53 -4.75 -14.04
CA GLU A 93 -3.55 -3.84 -13.41
C GLU A 93 -4.25 -2.85 -12.48
N ILE A 94 -5.42 -2.32 -12.86
CA ILE A 94 -6.21 -1.44 -11.99
C ILE A 94 -6.69 -2.20 -10.73
N LEU A 95 -7.20 -3.42 -10.89
CA LEU A 95 -7.54 -4.30 -9.77
C LEU A 95 -6.33 -4.53 -8.86
N ALA A 96 -5.17 -4.84 -9.45
CA ALA A 96 -3.94 -5.06 -8.71
C ALA A 96 -3.55 -3.85 -7.88
N MET A 97 -3.61 -2.64 -8.46
CA MET A 97 -3.21 -1.41 -7.79
C MET A 97 -4.11 -1.05 -6.62
N ILE A 98 -5.44 -1.14 -6.80
CA ILE A 98 -6.39 -0.84 -5.74
C ILE A 98 -6.29 -1.89 -4.63
N LEU A 99 -6.16 -3.18 -4.99
CA LEU A 99 -5.98 -4.25 -4.02
C LEU A 99 -4.66 -4.10 -3.24
N ALA A 100 -3.55 -3.82 -3.92
CA ALA A 100 -2.25 -3.60 -3.29
C ALA A 100 -2.30 -2.42 -2.30
N ALA A 101 -2.88 -1.28 -2.72
CA ALA A 101 -3.05 -0.11 -1.85
C ALA A 101 -3.89 -0.42 -0.60
N ALA A 102 -4.97 -1.19 -0.76
CA ALA A 102 -5.87 -1.56 0.33
C ALA A 102 -5.24 -2.52 1.37
N ILE A 103 -4.23 -3.31 0.97
CA ILE A 103 -3.62 -4.33 1.85
C ILE A 103 -2.19 -3.98 2.29
N HIS A 104 -1.60 -2.89 1.79
CA HIS A 104 -0.15 -2.68 1.85
C HIS A 104 0.43 -2.65 3.27
N ASP A 105 -0.40 -2.32 4.27
CA ASP A 105 -0.04 -2.21 5.70
C ASP A 105 -0.88 -3.16 6.59
N TYR A 106 -1.49 -4.20 5.99
CA TYR A 106 -2.42 -5.08 6.69
C TYR A 106 -1.77 -5.80 7.89
N GLU A 107 -2.37 -5.69 9.08
CA GLU A 107 -1.81 -6.17 10.36
C GLU A 107 -0.45 -5.55 10.76
N HIS A 108 -0.17 -4.31 10.36
CA HIS A 108 1.03 -3.58 10.82
C HIS A 108 1.10 -3.54 12.35
N THR A 109 2.29 -3.76 12.93
CA THR A 109 2.46 -3.91 14.39
C THR A 109 2.67 -2.60 15.14
N GLY A 110 2.73 -1.49 14.41
CA GLY A 110 3.07 -0.18 14.94
C GLY A 110 4.58 0.07 15.04
N THR A 111 5.40 -0.96 14.79
CA THR A 111 6.87 -0.92 14.89
C THR A 111 7.53 -0.99 13.50
N THR A 112 8.86 -0.93 13.42
CA THR A 112 9.59 -0.93 12.13
C THR A 112 10.19 -2.30 11.81
N ASN A 113 10.56 -2.53 10.55
CA ASN A 113 11.33 -3.73 10.14
C ASN A 113 12.58 -3.94 11.02
N ASN A 114 13.35 -2.88 11.28
CA ASN A 114 14.54 -2.94 12.16
C ASN A 114 14.21 -3.42 13.59
N PHE A 115 13.07 -2.98 14.16
CA PHE A 115 12.64 -3.45 15.47
C PHE A 115 12.36 -4.96 15.46
N HIS A 116 11.68 -5.46 14.43
CA HIS A 116 11.40 -6.88 14.26
C HIS A 116 12.68 -7.73 14.12
N ILE A 117 13.69 -7.21 13.42
CA ILE A 117 15.00 -7.85 13.22
C ILE A 117 15.78 -7.87 14.55
N GLN A 118 15.92 -6.73 15.22
CA GLN A 118 16.67 -6.61 16.47
C GLN A 118 16.06 -7.47 17.59
N THR A 119 14.73 -7.58 17.63
CA THR A 119 14.01 -8.40 18.61
C THR A 119 13.85 -9.87 18.20
N ARG A 120 14.33 -10.26 17.01
CA ARG A 120 14.22 -11.62 16.46
C ARG A 120 12.78 -12.14 16.48
N SER A 121 11.84 -11.29 16.10
CA SER A 121 10.43 -11.67 16.02
C SER A 121 10.20 -12.84 15.05
N ASP A 122 9.11 -13.59 15.22
CA ASP A 122 8.77 -14.71 14.34
C ASP A 122 8.70 -14.29 12.86
N ALA A 123 8.16 -13.09 12.57
CA ALA A 123 8.10 -12.54 11.22
C ALA A 123 9.50 -12.28 10.64
N ALA A 124 10.44 -11.74 11.44
CA ALA A 124 11.80 -11.49 10.98
C ALA A 124 12.52 -12.81 10.63
N ILE A 125 12.36 -13.84 11.46
CA ILE A 125 12.88 -15.18 11.19
C ILE A 125 12.23 -15.79 9.94
N LEU A 126 10.90 -15.69 9.81
CA LEU A 126 10.14 -16.24 8.69
C LEU A 126 10.55 -15.61 7.35
N TYR A 127 10.74 -14.30 7.32
CA TYR A 127 11.07 -13.53 6.11
C TYR A 127 12.57 -13.26 5.95
N ASN A 128 13.41 -13.88 6.79
CA ASN A 128 14.87 -13.77 6.72
C ASN A 128 15.36 -12.32 6.68
N ASP A 129 14.80 -11.47 7.54
CA ASP A 129 15.13 -10.06 7.71
C ASP A 129 14.90 -9.16 6.46
N ARG A 130 14.20 -9.66 5.43
CA ARG A 130 13.93 -8.91 4.18
C ARG A 130 12.50 -8.44 4.13
N SER A 131 12.28 -7.11 4.05
CA SER A 131 10.97 -6.47 3.92
C SER A 131 9.92 -7.16 4.79
N VAL A 132 10.23 -7.24 6.09
CA VAL A 132 9.61 -8.18 7.04
C VAL A 132 8.10 -7.92 7.14
N LEU A 133 7.73 -6.66 7.30
CA LEU A 133 6.35 -6.22 7.41
C LEU A 133 5.64 -6.30 6.05
N GLU A 134 6.27 -5.86 4.96
CA GLU A 134 5.65 -5.88 3.62
C GLU A 134 5.36 -7.30 3.15
N ASN A 135 6.25 -8.26 3.44
CA ASN A 135 5.98 -9.68 3.21
C ASN A 135 4.83 -10.21 4.08
N HIS A 136 4.74 -9.77 5.35
CA HIS A 136 3.63 -10.12 6.24
C HIS A 136 2.30 -9.61 5.69
N HIS A 137 2.23 -8.33 5.32
CA HIS A 137 1.02 -7.65 4.82
C HIS A 137 0.38 -8.43 3.66
N VAL A 138 1.17 -8.68 2.61
CA VAL A 138 0.69 -9.40 1.43
C VAL A 138 0.39 -10.87 1.76
N SER A 139 1.23 -11.55 2.54
CA SER A 139 1.02 -12.96 2.89
C SER A 139 -0.27 -13.17 3.71
N ALA A 140 -0.52 -12.32 4.71
CA ALA A 140 -1.69 -12.38 5.57
C ALA A 140 -2.98 -12.05 4.79
N ALA A 141 -2.96 -11.04 3.92
CA ALA A 141 -4.11 -10.69 3.08
C ALA A 141 -4.48 -11.81 2.08
N TYR A 142 -3.51 -12.53 1.52
CA TYR A 142 -3.81 -13.71 0.70
C TYR A 142 -4.24 -14.93 1.52
N ARG A 143 -3.90 -14.98 2.80
CA ARG A 143 -4.36 -16.06 3.69
C ARG A 143 -5.84 -15.92 4.00
N ILE A 144 -6.34 -14.71 4.25
CA ILE A 144 -7.79 -14.50 4.46
C ILE A 144 -8.60 -14.86 3.19
N MET A 145 -8.05 -14.62 2.00
CA MET A 145 -8.68 -15.04 0.73
C MET A 145 -8.68 -16.56 0.49
N GLN A 146 -8.09 -17.37 1.38
CA GLN A 146 -8.24 -18.83 1.32
C GLN A 146 -9.58 -19.31 1.87
N GLU A 147 -10.27 -18.48 2.67
CA GLU A 147 -11.63 -18.78 3.11
C GLU A 147 -12.62 -18.47 1.98
N ASP A 148 -13.52 -19.41 1.69
CA ASP A 148 -14.42 -19.34 0.53
C ASP A 148 -15.34 -18.09 0.56
N ASP A 149 -15.71 -17.64 1.76
CA ASP A 149 -16.57 -16.47 1.97
C ASP A 149 -15.82 -15.13 1.88
N MET A 150 -14.47 -15.14 1.79
CA MET A 150 -13.63 -13.94 1.65
C MET A 150 -12.80 -13.96 0.35
N ASN A 151 -12.94 -15.00 -0.48
CA ASN A 151 -12.19 -15.11 -1.73
C ASN A 151 -12.78 -14.23 -2.85
N ILE A 152 -12.36 -12.96 -2.89
CA ILE A 152 -12.76 -12.02 -3.95
C ILE A 152 -12.23 -12.40 -5.34
N LEU A 153 -11.30 -13.34 -5.43
CA LEU A 153 -10.64 -13.76 -6.67
C LEU A 153 -11.14 -15.12 -7.18
N VAL A 154 -12.20 -15.68 -6.59
CA VAL A 154 -12.72 -17.03 -6.87
C VAL A 154 -13.04 -17.27 -8.35
N ASN A 155 -13.47 -16.23 -9.07
CA ASN A 155 -13.87 -16.33 -10.48
C ASN A 155 -12.81 -15.81 -11.47
N VAL A 156 -11.63 -15.39 -10.97
CA VAL A 156 -10.52 -14.94 -11.80
C VAL A 156 -9.88 -16.15 -12.48
N SER A 157 -9.47 -16.01 -13.75
CA SER A 157 -8.81 -17.10 -14.47
C SER A 157 -7.47 -17.46 -13.84
N LYS A 158 -6.97 -18.67 -14.06
CA LYS A 158 -5.69 -19.11 -13.44
C LYS A 158 -4.50 -18.27 -13.89
N ASP A 159 -4.51 -17.78 -15.12
CA ASP A 159 -3.42 -16.96 -15.67
C ASP A 159 -3.54 -15.53 -15.11
N ASP A 160 -4.73 -14.93 -15.15
CA ASP A 160 -4.97 -13.61 -14.55
C ASP A 160 -4.66 -13.60 -13.05
N TRP A 161 -4.96 -14.68 -12.33
CA TRP A 161 -4.65 -14.78 -10.90
C TRP A 161 -3.15 -14.77 -10.64
N ARG A 162 -2.35 -15.42 -11.49
CA ARG A 162 -0.88 -15.43 -11.37
C ARG A 162 -0.30 -14.05 -11.65
N ASP A 163 -0.80 -13.39 -12.68
CA ASP A 163 -0.36 -12.05 -13.07
C ASP A 163 -0.75 -11.02 -12.01
N LEU A 164 -2.01 -11.04 -11.56
CA LEU A 164 -2.52 -10.23 -10.46
C LEU A 164 -1.68 -10.41 -9.20
N ARG A 165 -1.41 -11.67 -8.81
CA ARG A 165 -0.63 -11.97 -7.62
C ARG A 165 0.79 -11.42 -7.72
N THR A 166 1.41 -11.55 -8.89
CA THR A 166 2.76 -11.04 -9.14
C THR A 166 2.78 -9.51 -8.98
N LEU A 167 1.84 -8.81 -9.63
CA LEU A 167 1.71 -7.36 -9.54
C LEU A 167 1.49 -6.88 -8.11
N VAL A 168 0.55 -7.50 -7.38
CA VAL A 168 0.25 -7.12 -5.99
C VAL A 168 1.43 -7.33 -5.07
N ILE A 169 2.14 -8.46 -5.18
CA ILE A 169 3.34 -8.73 -4.37
C ILE A 169 4.42 -7.68 -4.66
N GLU A 170 4.70 -7.40 -5.92
CA GLU A 170 5.72 -6.41 -6.28
C GLU A 170 5.37 -5.01 -5.78
N MET A 171 4.11 -4.59 -5.90
CA MET A 171 3.67 -3.29 -5.42
C MET A 171 3.74 -3.15 -3.90
N VAL A 172 3.28 -4.16 -3.15
CA VAL A 172 3.36 -4.14 -1.67
C VAL A 172 4.80 -4.21 -1.20
N LEU A 173 5.64 -5.09 -1.75
CA LEU A 173 7.06 -5.13 -1.36
C LEU A 173 7.81 -3.83 -1.70
N SER A 174 7.34 -3.09 -2.70
CA SER A 174 7.91 -1.80 -3.05
C SER A 174 7.59 -0.69 -2.05
N THR A 175 6.65 -0.88 -1.11
CA THR A 175 6.37 0.08 -0.03
C THR A 175 7.43 0.06 1.08
N ASP A 176 8.35 -0.90 1.05
CA ASP A 176 9.53 -0.89 1.91
C ASP A 176 10.40 0.33 1.59
N MET A 177 10.49 1.25 2.55
CA MET A 177 11.22 2.51 2.42
C MET A 177 12.73 2.30 2.22
N SER A 178 13.30 1.14 2.56
CA SER A 178 14.72 0.84 2.27
C SER A 178 15.02 0.83 0.76
N GLY A 179 14.03 0.57 -0.08
CA GLY A 179 14.13 0.60 -1.55
C GLY A 179 13.86 1.97 -2.18
N HIS A 180 13.39 2.95 -1.40
CA HIS A 180 12.81 4.20 -1.91
C HIS A 180 13.76 4.99 -2.81
N PHE A 181 15.00 5.25 -2.36
CA PHE A 181 15.97 6.01 -3.16
C PHE A 181 16.32 5.33 -4.48
N GLN A 182 16.38 3.99 -4.48
CA GLN A 182 16.65 3.23 -5.69
C GLN A 182 15.47 3.33 -6.66
N GLN A 183 14.22 3.35 -6.17
CA GLN A 183 13.03 3.59 -6.99
C GLN A 183 13.06 4.98 -7.63
N ILE A 184 13.35 6.03 -6.86
CA ILE A 184 13.48 7.41 -7.39
C ILE A 184 14.56 7.50 -8.46
N LYS A 185 15.72 6.86 -8.23
CA LYS A 185 16.83 6.85 -9.19
C LYS A 185 16.40 6.19 -10.51
N THR A 186 15.76 5.03 -10.44
CA THR A 186 15.21 4.34 -11.61
C THR A 186 14.21 5.22 -12.35
N MET A 187 13.29 5.88 -11.63
CA MET A 187 12.29 6.78 -12.21
C MET A 187 12.94 7.92 -13.00
N ARG A 188 13.88 8.65 -12.37
CA ARG A 188 14.56 9.77 -13.00
C ARG A 188 15.29 9.31 -14.27
N SER A 189 15.94 8.15 -14.21
CA SER A 189 16.60 7.57 -15.38
C SER A 189 15.62 7.24 -16.50
N THR A 190 14.42 6.76 -16.19
CA THR A 190 13.39 6.45 -17.21
C THR A 190 12.79 7.70 -17.82
N LEU A 191 12.54 8.75 -17.01
CA LEU A 191 12.00 10.03 -17.48
C LEU A 191 13.00 10.86 -18.30
N GLN A 192 14.30 10.67 -18.07
CA GLN A 192 15.37 11.37 -18.80
C GLN A 192 15.72 10.72 -20.15
N GLN A 193 15.15 9.55 -20.46
CA GLN A 193 15.34 8.92 -21.76
C GLN A 193 14.59 9.74 -22.83
N PRO A 194 15.27 10.21 -23.90
CA PRO A 194 14.59 10.81 -25.05
C PRO A 194 13.60 9.79 -25.62
N GLU A 195 12.39 10.21 -25.98
CA GLU A 195 11.31 9.33 -26.46
C GLU A 195 11.81 8.20 -27.37
N GLY A 196 11.56 6.94 -26.97
CA GLY A 196 11.80 5.80 -27.85
C GLY A 196 12.06 4.47 -27.17
N THR A 197 10.99 3.80 -26.75
CA THR A 197 10.90 2.33 -26.64
C THR A 197 11.93 1.63 -25.75
N VAL A 198 11.60 1.48 -24.46
CA VAL A 198 12.17 0.38 -23.69
C VAL A 198 11.42 -0.88 -24.11
N TYR A 199 12.09 -1.76 -24.86
CA TYR A 199 11.61 -3.12 -25.11
C TYR A 199 11.96 -3.96 -23.87
N LEU A 200 10.99 -4.42 -23.09
CA LEU A 200 11.22 -5.63 -22.32
C LEU A 200 11.20 -6.80 -23.30
N VAL A 201 12.35 -7.48 -23.40
CA VAL A 201 12.50 -8.77 -24.05
C VAL A 201 11.67 -9.79 -23.28
N TYR A 202 10.37 -9.84 -23.55
CA TYR A 202 9.57 -11.02 -23.30
C TYR A 202 9.59 -11.86 -24.59
N HIS A 203 9.98 -13.12 -24.46
CA HIS A 203 9.99 -14.13 -25.51
C HIS A 203 8.58 -14.41 -26.03
N THR A 204 7.93 -13.48 -26.72
CA THR A 204 6.73 -13.75 -27.52
C THR A 204 6.66 -12.78 -28.70
N ASN A 205 6.95 -13.30 -29.89
CA ASN A 205 6.84 -12.62 -31.18
C ASN A 205 5.39 -12.21 -31.48
N GLN A 206 4.97 -10.97 -31.21
CA GLN A 206 3.92 -10.26 -31.99
C GLN A 206 4.05 -8.73 -31.80
N PRO A 207 3.98 -7.92 -32.88
CA PRO A 207 4.03 -6.46 -32.78
C PRO A 207 2.61 -5.91 -32.59
N ILE A 208 2.34 -5.27 -31.45
CA ILE A 208 1.08 -4.56 -31.22
C ILE A 208 1.45 -3.17 -30.70
N MET A 209 0.91 -2.15 -31.37
CA MET A 209 0.81 -0.73 -30.98
C MET A 209 1.51 -0.35 -29.67
N SER A 210 2.50 0.54 -29.79
CA SER A 210 3.32 1.12 -28.73
C SER A 210 2.49 1.62 -27.53
N LYS A 211 2.30 0.76 -26.52
CA LYS A 211 2.00 1.22 -25.15
C LYS A 211 3.25 1.95 -24.64
N PRO A 212 3.16 3.17 -24.09
CA PRO A 212 4.23 3.67 -23.24
C PRO A 212 4.45 2.64 -22.13
N MET A 213 5.66 2.09 -22.05
CA MET A 213 5.96 0.99 -21.16
C MET A 213 5.96 1.51 -19.72
N TYR A 214 4.83 1.41 -19.03
CA TYR A 214 4.80 1.50 -17.58
C TYR A 214 5.44 0.22 -17.05
N CYS A 215 6.78 0.21 -16.90
CA CYS A 215 7.48 -0.84 -16.14
C CYS A 215 6.73 -1.08 -14.82
N ASN A 216 6.71 -2.32 -14.29
CA ASN A 216 6.23 -2.61 -12.92
C ASN A 216 6.75 -1.58 -11.90
N CYS A 217 7.98 -1.07 -12.12
CA CYS A 217 8.57 0.10 -11.47
C CYS A 217 7.60 1.29 -11.27
N HIS A 218 6.86 1.70 -12.29
CA HIS A 218 5.94 2.85 -12.26
C HIS A 218 4.65 2.53 -11.51
N LEU A 219 4.13 1.30 -11.61
CA LEU A 219 2.94 0.87 -10.88
C LEU A 219 3.22 0.82 -9.37
N CYS A 220 4.38 0.26 -9.01
CA CYS A 220 4.90 0.30 -7.65
C CYS A 220 4.99 1.74 -7.14
N MET A 221 5.52 2.67 -7.94
CA MET A 221 5.61 4.07 -7.54
C MET A 221 4.26 4.73 -7.27
N ILE A 222 3.19 4.36 -7.98
CA ILE A 222 1.88 4.96 -7.72
C ILE A 222 1.35 4.53 -6.34
N VAL A 223 1.66 3.31 -5.90
CA VAL A 223 1.33 2.83 -4.56
C VAL A 223 2.28 3.38 -3.49
N THR A 224 3.55 3.68 -3.83
CA THR A 224 4.54 4.19 -2.87
C THR A 224 4.60 5.72 -2.75
N LEU A 225 4.21 6.47 -3.78
CA LEU A 225 4.17 7.93 -3.78
C LEU A 225 3.32 8.53 -2.63
N PRO A 226 2.11 8.00 -2.32
CA PRO A 226 1.34 8.46 -1.17
C PRO A 226 2.05 8.26 0.17
N ILE A 227 2.91 7.24 0.26
CA ILE A 227 3.63 6.85 1.47
C ILE A 227 4.90 7.68 1.65
N ALA A 228 5.62 7.96 0.56
CA ALA A 228 6.94 8.58 0.59
C ALA A 228 6.94 10.11 0.55
N ILE A 229 5.80 10.77 0.36
CA ILE A 229 5.73 12.24 0.40
C ILE A 229 5.31 12.66 1.82
N PRO A 230 6.24 13.04 2.72
CA PRO A 230 5.88 13.90 3.84
C PRO A 230 5.46 15.23 3.22
N ILE A 231 4.16 15.51 3.19
CA ILE A 231 3.70 16.62 2.37
C ILE A 231 4.19 17.92 2.99
N PRO A 232 5.00 18.73 2.28
CA PRO A 232 5.61 19.90 2.86
C PRO A 232 4.52 20.90 3.29
N ILE A 233 4.47 21.15 4.59
CA ILE A 233 3.55 22.08 5.28
C ILE A 233 3.58 23.48 4.63
N SER A 234 4.69 23.83 3.97
CA SER A 234 4.92 25.14 3.35
C SER A 234 4.20 25.38 2.02
N GLN A 235 3.58 24.37 1.38
CA GLN A 235 2.83 24.52 0.12
C GLN A 235 1.35 24.12 0.23
N ALA A 236 0.88 23.90 1.45
CA ALA A 236 -0.46 23.44 1.77
C ALA A 236 -1.52 24.56 1.65
N SER A 237 -2.56 24.37 0.83
CA SER A 237 -3.78 25.17 0.93
C SER A 237 -4.46 24.96 2.31
N LEU A 238 -5.41 25.83 2.71
CA LEU A 238 -6.09 25.70 4.02
C LEU A 238 -6.73 24.31 4.21
N VAL A 239 -7.36 23.76 3.16
CA VAL A 239 -7.96 22.40 3.19
C VAL A 239 -6.88 21.33 3.36
N TYR A 240 -5.72 21.53 2.74
CA TYR A 240 -4.57 20.65 2.87
C TYR A 240 -4.02 20.63 4.31
N TRP A 241 -3.95 21.80 4.95
CA TRP A 241 -3.54 21.96 6.34
C TRP A 241 -4.42 21.15 7.29
N TYR A 242 -5.74 21.19 7.10
CA TYR A 242 -6.70 20.43 7.92
C TYR A 242 -6.56 18.91 7.80
N LEU A 243 -6.04 18.40 6.68
CA LEU A 243 -5.86 16.95 6.46
C LEU A 243 -4.42 16.49 6.80
N ALA A 244 -3.43 17.34 6.61
CA ALA A 244 -2.03 17.04 6.94
C ALA A 244 -1.77 17.03 8.45
N VAL A 245 -2.43 17.90 9.22
CA VAL A 245 -2.26 17.95 10.68
C VAL A 245 -2.69 16.65 11.37
N PRO A 246 -3.88 16.08 11.11
CA PRO A 246 -4.28 14.80 11.70
C PRO A 246 -3.35 13.66 11.30
N ARG A 247 -2.93 13.59 10.01
CA ARG A 247 -1.97 12.59 9.53
C ARG A 247 -0.63 12.67 10.28
N ASN A 248 -0.07 13.88 10.40
CA ASN A 248 1.21 14.09 11.09
C ASN A 248 1.10 13.84 12.60
N ALA A 249 -0.03 14.18 13.22
CA ALA A 249 -0.29 13.88 14.63
C ALA A 249 -0.34 12.36 14.87
N MET A 250 -1.13 11.63 14.08
CA MET A 250 -1.20 10.16 14.13
C MET A 250 0.18 9.51 13.94
N PHE A 251 0.97 9.99 12.98
CA PHE A 251 2.32 9.46 12.75
C PHE A 251 3.25 9.72 13.94
N THR A 252 3.14 10.89 14.55
CA THR A 252 3.91 11.26 15.76
C THR A 252 3.50 10.38 16.94
N ASP A 253 2.20 10.18 17.16
CA ASP A 253 1.68 9.33 18.24
C ASP A 253 2.15 7.88 18.07
N GLN A 254 2.19 7.37 16.83
CA GLN A 254 2.74 6.04 16.59
C GLN A 254 4.25 5.96 16.88
N LYS A 255 5.03 7.00 16.57
CA LYS A 255 6.46 7.05 16.95
C LYS A 255 6.63 7.02 18.47
N VAL A 256 5.75 7.69 19.22
CA VAL A 256 5.74 7.67 20.70
C VAL A 256 5.41 6.26 21.19
N GLN A 257 4.35 5.63 20.68
CA GLN A 257 3.95 4.26 21.05
C GLN A 257 5.09 3.26 20.83
N LYS A 258 5.78 3.33 19.68
CA LYS A 258 6.96 2.50 19.39
C LYS A 258 8.07 2.67 20.43
N ALA A 259 8.34 3.90 20.85
CA ALA A 259 9.38 4.19 21.83
C ALA A 259 9.06 3.57 23.21
N GLU A 260 7.78 3.52 23.58
CA GLU A 260 7.32 2.83 24.79
C GLU A 260 7.45 1.30 24.68
N ASP A 261 7.03 0.72 23.55
CA ASP A 261 7.15 -0.72 23.30
C ASP A 261 8.61 -1.19 23.31
N SER A 262 9.51 -0.37 22.78
CA SER A 262 10.96 -0.62 22.78
C SER A 262 11.52 -0.61 24.20
N LYS A 263 11.10 0.30 25.07
CA LYS A 263 11.52 0.33 26.48
C LYS A 263 11.08 -0.92 27.24
N ASN A 264 9.89 -1.44 26.95
CA ASN A 264 9.33 -2.61 27.64
C ASN A 264 9.94 -3.95 27.19
N LYS A 265 10.55 -4.03 26.00
CA LYS A 265 11.14 -5.27 25.47
C LYS A 265 12.68 -5.32 25.49
N ILE A 266 13.37 -4.18 25.63
CA ILE A 266 14.85 -4.10 25.51
C ILE A 266 15.60 -4.28 26.86
N VAL A 267 14.90 -4.41 27.99
CA VAL A 267 15.55 -4.81 29.26
C VAL A 267 15.49 -6.34 29.39
N PRO A 268 16.54 -7.15 29.07
CA PRO A 268 17.97 -6.84 28.99
C PRO A 268 18.67 -7.44 27.75
N VAL A 269 18.97 -6.64 26.72
CA VAL A 269 19.99 -6.98 25.71
C VAL A 269 20.87 -5.78 25.45
N ILE A 270 21.40 -5.14 26.50
CA ILE A 270 22.47 -4.15 26.35
C ILE A 270 23.48 -4.34 27.49
N LEU A 271 24.47 -5.20 27.26
CA LEU A 271 25.83 -4.86 27.64
C LEU A 271 26.60 -4.60 26.34
N GLY A 272 26.63 -3.33 25.95
CA GLY A 272 27.54 -2.80 24.96
C GLY A 272 27.03 -2.81 23.52
N GLU A 273 26.23 -1.80 23.15
CA GLU A 273 26.47 -1.01 21.94
C GLU A 273 25.54 0.20 21.94
N GLN A 274 26.10 1.37 21.63
CA GLN A 274 25.40 2.65 21.60
C GLN A 274 24.34 2.64 20.49
N LEU A 275 23.08 2.87 20.85
CA LEU A 275 22.01 3.15 19.89
C LEU A 275 22.26 4.53 19.27
N SER A 276 22.57 4.58 17.97
CA SER A 276 22.47 5.80 17.16
C SER A 276 20.99 6.12 16.96
N THR A 277 20.61 7.37 17.21
CA THR A 277 19.21 7.80 17.30
C THR A 277 18.70 8.58 16.09
N GLU A 278 19.40 8.66 14.94
CA GLU A 278 19.04 9.67 13.93
C GLU A 278 18.90 9.25 12.44
N ASP A 279 19.23 8.04 11.98
CA ASP A 279 19.39 7.85 10.51
C ASP A 279 18.35 6.96 9.77
N ASP A 280 17.25 6.52 10.38
CA ASP A 280 16.33 5.56 9.74
C ASP A 280 15.10 6.21 9.05
N TRP A 281 15.06 7.54 8.85
CA TRP A 281 13.88 8.23 8.28
C TRP A 281 14.16 9.32 7.22
N ASP A 282 15.38 9.41 6.69
CA ASP A 282 15.66 10.24 5.50
C ASP A 282 15.67 9.39 4.23
#